data_AF-U5HTL3-F1
#
_entry.id   AF-U5HTL3-F1
#
_cell.length_a   1.000
_cell.length_b   1.000
_cell.length_c   1.000
_cell.angle_alpha   90.00
_cell.angle_beta   90.00
_cell.angle_gamma   90.00
#
_symmetry.space_group_name_H-M   'P 1'
#
loop_
_entity.id
_entity.type
_entity.pdbx_description
1 polymer ?
#
loop_
_entity_poly.entity_id
_entity_poly.type
_entity_poly.pdbx_seq_one_letter_code
_entity_poly.pdbx_strand_id
1 'polypeptide(L)'
;ICAGAVRRKNVQNTTLKNLLDVCGGAIAFYTVGYSFSFGDHSEGGVTFIGSGNFFLLNMAEDETGVAYSYWLYQFAFAATSATIVAGTLAERCQMNAYLFYSMALTGFVYPVVAHSVWSNRGFLSKEIDKPLFGSGMIDFAGSGVVHVTGGFTALIATKLLGARKGRFYDERGELLEEPKTFPGHSKSLQMLGTFIL
;
A
#
# COMPACT_ATOMS: atom_id res chain seq x y z
N ILE A 1 -9.18 9.13 -8.81
CA ILE A 1 -10.39 9.26 -7.95
C ILE A 1 -10.18 10.26 -6.80
N CYS A 2 -9.16 10.06 -5.96
CA CYS A 2 -8.94 10.82 -4.72
C CYS A 2 -8.93 12.34 -4.90
N ALA A 3 -8.28 12.86 -5.95
CA ALA A 3 -8.28 14.29 -6.25
C ALA A 3 -9.72 14.85 -6.35
N GLY A 4 -10.60 14.21 -7.12
CA GLY A 4 -11.99 14.65 -7.29
C GLY A 4 -12.86 14.48 -6.03
N ALA A 5 -12.50 13.56 -5.13
CA ALA A 5 -13.24 13.25 -3.90
C ALA A 5 -12.90 14.18 -2.72
N VAL A 6 -11.77 14.91 -2.76
CA VAL A 6 -11.41 15.89 -1.73
C VAL A 6 -12.00 17.27 -2.02
N ARG A 7 -12.04 18.13 -0.98
CA ARG A 7 -12.44 19.53 -1.14
C ARG A 7 -11.40 20.28 -1.97
N ARG A 8 -11.84 21.29 -2.74
CA ARG A 8 -11.01 22.04 -3.70
C ARG A 8 -9.70 22.56 -3.09
N LYS A 9 -9.74 23.05 -1.84
CA LYS A 9 -8.58 23.58 -1.12
C LYS A 9 -7.47 22.55 -0.86
N ASN A 10 -7.75 21.26 -0.94
CA ASN A 10 -6.83 20.17 -0.62
C ASN A 10 -6.35 19.38 -1.84
N VAL A 11 -6.75 19.78 -3.06
CA VAL A 11 -6.45 19.04 -4.29
C VAL A 11 -4.95 18.97 -4.54
N GLN A 12 -4.25 20.11 -4.46
CA GLN A 12 -2.80 20.17 -4.66
C GLN A 12 -2.04 19.25 -3.68
N ASN A 13 -2.38 19.33 -2.39
CA ASN A 13 -1.80 18.47 -1.36
C ASN A 13 -2.07 16.98 -1.64
N THR A 14 -3.26 16.64 -2.11
CA THR A 14 -3.63 15.24 -2.41
C THR A 14 -2.90 14.71 -3.63
N THR A 15 -2.76 15.50 -4.70
CA THR A 15 -2.01 15.11 -5.90
C THR A 15 -0.53 14.93 -5.57
N LEU A 16 0.06 15.85 -4.79
CA LEU A 16 1.46 15.76 -4.37
C LEU A 16 1.72 14.50 -3.52
N LYS A 17 0.79 14.14 -2.63
CA LYS A 17 0.88 12.89 -1.85
C LYS A 17 0.97 11.65 -2.72
N ASN A 18 0.11 11.54 -3.73
CA ASN A 18 0.12 10.37 -4.63
C ASN A 18 1.41 10.29 -5.43
N LEU A 19 1.97 11.43 -5.86
CA LEU A 19 3.28 11.44 -6.53
C LEU A 19 4.39 10.98 -5.58
N LEU A 20 4.41 11.50 -4.35
CA LEU A 20 5.40 11.15 -3.35
C LEU A 20 5.29 9.69 -2.89
N ASP A 21 4.09 9.10 -2.88
CA ASP A 21 3.90 7.67 -2.63
C ASP A 21 4.59 6.82 -3.69
N VAL A 22 4.44 7.18 -4.96
CA VAL A 22 5.08 6.45 -6.06
C VAL A 22 6.60 6.60 -5.96
N CYS A 23 7.12 7.81 -5.78
CA CYS A 23 8.56 8.04 -5.70
C CYS A 23 9.19 7.41 -4.45
N GLY A 24 8.65 7.69 -3.26
CA GLY A 24 9.14 7.15 -1.99
C GLY A 24 8.93 5.64 -1.88
N GLY A 25 7.76 5.16 -2.32
CA GLY A 25 7.44 3.74 -2.37
C GLY A 25 8.33 2.97 -3.34
N ALA A 26 8.70 3.56 -4.49
CA ALA A 26 9.65 2.94 -5.41
C ALA A 26 11.01 2.75 -4.75
N ILE A 27 11.51 3.76 -4.04
CA ILE A 27 12.78 3.68 -3.32
C ILE A 27 12.70 2.61 -2.22
N ALA A 28 11.66 2.63 -1.39
CA ALA A 28 11.49 1.66 -0.30
C ALA A 28 11.35 0.22 -0.82
N PHE A 29 10.58 0.02 -1.89
CA PHE A 29 10.39 -1.30 -2.49
C PHE A 29 11.63 -1.79 -3.25
N TYR A 30 12.36 -0.91 -3.92
CA TYR A 30 13.63 -1.22 -4.57
C TYR A 30 14.70 -1.66 -3.56
N THR A 31 14.87 -0.89 -2.49
CA THR A 31 15.94 -1.12 -1.49
C THR A 31 15.73 -2.39 -0.68
N VAL A 32 14.55 -2.54 -0.08
CA VAL A 32 14.25 -3.65 0.86
C VAL A 32 12.94 -4.37 0.56
N GLY A 33 11.93 -3.71 -0.01
CA GLY A 33 10.60 -4.31 -0.12
C GLY A 33 10.54 -5.51 -1.07
N TYR A 34 11.24 -5.49 -2.19
CA TYR A 34 11.33 -6.65 -3.07
C TYR A 34 12.05 -7.82 -2.40
N SER A 35 13.15 -7.52 -1.70
CA SER A 35 13.90 -8.51 -0.91
C SER A 35 13.01 -9.22 0.11
N PHE A 36 12.26 -8.45 0.91
CA PHE A 36 11.36 -9.03 1.90
C PHE A 36 10.19 -9.80 1.30
N SER A 37 9.74 -9.44 0.08
CA SER A 37 8.62 -10.12 -0.59
C SER A 37 9.07 -11.43 -1.25
N PHE A 38 10.10 -11.37 -2.10
CA PHE A 38 10.47 -12.43 -3.06
C PHE A 38 11.96 -12.76 -3.08
N GLY A 39 12.75 -12.11 -2.21
CA GLY A 39 14.18 -12.34 -2.10
C GLY A 39 14.50 -13.53 -1.23
N ASP A 40 14.38 -14.74 -1.75
CA ASP A 40 14.69 -15.95 -0.99
C ASP A 40 16.17 -16.34 -1.16
N HIS A 41 16.88 -16.57 -0.05
CA HIS A 41 18.31 -16.92 -0.06
C HIS A 41 18.66 -18.20 0.70
N SER A 42 17.80 -18.70 1.59
CA SER A 42 18.09 -19.90 2.37
C SER A 42 17.86 -21.17 1.56
N GLU A 43 18.75 -22.16 1.60
CA GLU A 43 18.41 -23.48 1.05
C GLU A 43 17.38 -24.16 1.97
N GLY A 44 16.14 -24.35 1.48
CA GLY A 44 15.09 -25.14 2.11
C GLY A 44 14.24 -24.44 3.20
N GLY A 45 12.93 -24.72 3.20
CA GLY A 45 12.01 -24.41 4.30
C GLY A 45 11.05 -23.23 4.08
N VAL A 46 9.98 -23.24 4.86
CA VAL A 46 8.96 -22.19 4.97
C VAL A 46 9.51 -20.99 5.74
N THR A 47 9.28 -19.78 5.22
CA THR A 47 9.77 -18.52 5.78
C THR A 47 8.64 -17.52 6.01
N PHE A 48 8.88 -16.59 6.93
CA PHE A 48 7.95 -15.50 7.22
C PHE A 48 8.28 -14.22 6.43
N ILE A 49 9.54 -14.05 6.04
CA ILE A 49 10.05 -12.90 5.30
C ILE A 49 11.23 -13.35 4.42
N GLY A 50 11.37 -12.73 3.25
CA GLY A 50 12.55 -12.88 2.40
C GLY A 50 13.77 -12.19 3.03
N SER A 51 14.97 -12.59 2.60
CA SER A 51 16.24 -12.14 3.18
C SER A 51 17.39 -11.99 2.16
N GLY A 52 17.08 -12.01 0.87
CA GLY A 52 18.05 -11.93 -0.24
C GLY A 52 17.68 -10.85 -1.24
N ASN A 53 18.56 -10.56 -2.21
CA ASN A 53 18.27 -9.63 -3.31
C ASN A 53 17.95 -8.18 -2.88
N PHE A 54 18.54 -7.72 -1.76
CA PHE A 54 18.51 -6.31 -1.39
C PHE A 54 19.07 -5.43 -2.51
N PHE A 55 18.46 -4.28 -2.73
CA PHE A 55 18.79 -3.36 -3.84
C PHE A 55 18.78 -4.03 -5.23
N LEU A 56 18.12 -5.19 -5.37
CA LEU A 56 18.12 -6.03 -6.57
C LEU A 56 19.53 -6.50 -7.01
N LEU A 57 20.53 -6.46 -6.13
CA LEU A 57 21.94 -6.67 -6.50
C LEU A 57 22.23 -8.01 -7.18
N ASN A 58 21.54 -9.08 -6.77
CA ASN A 58 21.76 -10.42 -7.30
C ASN A 58 20.76 -10.79 -8.42
N MET A 59 20.03 -9.81 -8.97
CA MET A 59 19.09 -10.05 -10.07
C MET A 59 19.67 -9.71 -11.45
N ALA A 60 20.90 -9.17 -11.49
CA ALA A 60 21.55 -8.72 -12.71
C ALA A 60 22.01 -9.85 -13.66
N GLU A 61 22.08 -11.09 -13.16
CA GLU A 61 22.45 -12.25 -13.96
C GLU A 61 21.32 -12.75 -14.88
N ASP A 62 20.10 -12.22 -14.72
CA ASP A 62 18.99 -12.49 -15.63
C ASP A 62 19.14 -11.65 -16.92
N GLU A 63 19.83 -12.21 -17.92
CA GLU A 63 20.01 -11.58 -19.24
C GLU A 63 18.69 -11.29 -19.97
N THR A 64 17.58 -11.90 -19.55
CA THR A 64 16.27 -11.72 -20.20
C THR A 64 15.50 -10.49 -19.71
N GLY A 65 15.93 -9.87 -18.60
CA GLY A 65 15.25 -8.71 -17.99
C GLY A 65 13.89 -9.01 -17.37
N VAL A 66 13.51 -10.29 -17.26
CA VAL A 66 12.25 -10.73 -16.66
C VAL A 66 12.21 -10.37 -15.18
N ALA A 67 13.33 -10.47 -14.47
CA ALA A 67 13.47 -10.07 -13.08
C ALA A 67 13.08 -8.61 -12.83
N TYR A 68 13.57 -7.68 -13.67
CA TYR A 68 13.24 -6.25 -13.56
C TYR A 68 11.79 -5.96 -13.93
N SER A 69 11.26 -6.67 -14.93
CA SER A 69 9.85 -6.58 -15.31
C SER A 69 8.94 -7.06 -14.17
N TYR A 70 9.31 -8.16 -13.50
CA TYR A 70 8.60 -8.69 -12.35
C TYR A 70 8.69 -7.77 -11.14
N TRP A 71 9.85 -7.13 -10.91
CA TRP A 71 9.97 -6.09 -9.90
C TRP A 71 9.00 -4.94 -10.15
N LEU A 72 8.94 -4.42 -11.39
CA LEU A 72 8.05 -3.31 -11.75
C LEU A 72 6.58 -3.71 -11.55
N TYR A 73 6.24 -4.94 -11.95
CA TYR A 73 4.90 -5.51 -11.75
C TYR A 73 4.54 -5.57 -10.26
N GLN A 74 5.43 -6.07 -9.40
CA GLN A 74 5.19 -6.18 -7.96
C GLN A 74 5.21 -4.82 -7.25
N PHE A 75 6.05 -3.89 -7.71
CA PHE A 75 6.05 -2.52 -7.24
C PHE A 75 4.69 -1.85 -7.48
N ALA A 76 4.05 -2.08 -8.63
CA ALA A 76 2.74 -1.53 -8.91
C ALA A 76 1.70 -1.94 -7.84
N PHE A 77 1.68 -3.20 -7.41
CA PHE A 77 0.80 -3.66 -6.34
C PHE A 77 1.14 -3.05 -4.97
N ALA A 78 2.44 -2.96 -4.64
CA ALA A 78 2.88 -2.30 -3.40
C ALA A 78 2.42 -0.83 -3.35
N ALA A 79 2.62 -0.11 -4.45
CA ALA A 79 2.17 1.28 -4.61
C ALA A 79 0.64 1.40 -4.54
N THR A 80 -0.11 0.46 -5.13
CA THR A 80 -1.58 0.41 -4.99
C THR A 80 -1.99 0.25 -3.52
N SER A 81 -1.36 -0.64 -2.77
CA SER A 81 -1.67 -0.83 -1.35
C SER A 81 -1.44 0.45 -0.52
N ALA A 82 -0.34 1.16 -0.77
CA ALA A 82 -0.03 2.43 -0.10
C ALA A 82 -1.01 3.54 -0.46
N THR A 83 -1.37 3.67 -1.73
CA THR A 83 -2.26 4.74 -2.23
C THR A 83 -3.72 4.57 -1.81
N ILE A 84 -4.17 3.36 -1.45
CA ILE A 84 -5.46 3.15 -0.77
C ILE A 84 -5.53 4.01 0.51
N VAL A 85 -4.44 4.07 1.26
CA VAL A 85 -4.41 4.80 2.53
C VAL A 85 -4.41 6.31 2.32
N ALA A 86 -3.78 6.79 1.23
CA ALA A 86 -3.74 8.20 0.83
C ALA A 86 -5.10 8.88 0.90
N GLY A 87 -6.12 8.25 0.31
CA GLY A 87 -7.47 8.80 0.22
C GLY A 87 -8.13 8.97 1.58
N THR A 88 -7.88 8.05 2.51
CA THR A 88 -8.51 8.06 3.85
C THR A 88 -7.91 9.12 4.77
N LEU A 89 -6.61 9.40 4.60
CA LEU A 89 -5.85 10.36 5.40
C LEU A 89 -5.82 11.78 4.79
N ALA A 90 -6.48 11.96 3.65
CA ALA A 90 -6.55 13.25 2.98
C ALA A 90 -7.06 14.36 3.91
N GLU A 91 -6.61 15.59 3.60
CA GLU A 91 -7.01 16.86 4.24
C GLU A 91 -6.52 17.11 5.68
N ARG A 92 -6.02 16.09 6.40
CA ARG A 92 -5.63 16.25 7.82
C ARG A 92 -4.33 15.56 8.25
N CYS A 93 -3.76 14.68 7.44
CA CYS A 93 -2.45 14.10 7.71
C CYS A 93 -1.33 15.03 7.23
N GLN A 94 -0.30 15.23 8.06
CA GLN A 94 0.92 15.95 7.67
C GLN A 94 1.69 15.20 6.58
N MET A 95 2.27 15.93 5.63
CA MET A 95 2.95 15.35 4.47
C MET A 95 4.14 14.46 4.87
N ASN A 96 4.98 14.92 5.79
CA ASN A 96 6.19 14.19 6.17
C ASN A 96 5.83 12.86 6.86
N ALA A 97 4.90 12.89 7.81
CA ALA A 97 4.41 11.68 8.47
C ALA A 97 3.82 10.68 7.47
N TYR A 98 3.09 11.20 6.47
CA TYR A 98 2.51 10.40 5.40
C TYR A 98 3.58 9.70 4.54
N LEU A 99 4.63 10.41 4.14
CA LEU A 99 5.72 9.85 3.34
C LEU A 99 6.46 8.73 4.09
N PHE A 100 6.81 8.95 5.36
CA PHE A 100 7.45 7.90 6.18
C PHE A 100 6.57 6.66 6.33
N TYR A 101 5.28 6.88 6.57
CA TYR A 101 4.31 5.79 6.62
C TYR A 101 4.23 5.01 5.31
N SER A 102 4.17 5.71 4.17
CA SER A 102 4.09 5.10 2.84
C SER A 102 5.32 4.25 2.52
N MET A 103 6.52 4.78 2.83
CA MET A 103 7.78 4.03 2.71
C MET A 103 7.83 2.83 3.65
N ALA A 104 7.34 2.94 4.89
CA ALA A 104 7.29 1.82 5.82
C ALA A 104 6.30 0.73 5.36
N LEU A 105 5.16 1.13 4.79
CA LEU A 105 4.19 0.19 4.24
C LEU A 105 4.78 -0.55 3.03
N THR A 106 5.27 0.18 2.04
CA THR A 106 5.84 -0.41 0.80
C THR A 106 7.17 -1.12 1.02
N GLY A 107 7.98 -0.69 1.98
CA GLY A 107 9.29 -1.28 2.27
C GLY A 107 9.27 -2.42 3.27
N PHE A 108 8.22 -2.57 4.09
CA PHE A 108 8.21 -3.60 5.14
C PHE A 108 6.85 -4.30 5.32
N VAL A 109 5.79 -3.57 5.69
CA VAL A 109 4.51 -4.21 6.07
C VAL A 109 3.87 -4.96 4.90
N TYR A 110 3.72 -4.31 3.74
CA TYR A 110 3.18 -4.95 2.54
C TYR A 110 4.07 -6.10 2.06
N PRO A 111 5.41 -5.93 1.95
CA PRO A 111 6.31 -7.02 1.58
C PRO A 111 6.19 -8.29 2.41
N VAL A 112 6.05 -8.16 3.74
CA VAL A 112 5.89 -9.32 4.62
C VAL A 112 4.58 -10.06 4.32
N VAL A 113 3.49 -9.34 4.08
CA VAL A 113 2.21 -9.94 3.71
C VAL A 113 2.30 -10.60 2.32
N ALA A 114 2.91 -9.91 1.36
CA ALA A 114 3.14 -10.44 0.02
C ALA A 114 4.00 -11.71 0.06
N HIS A 115 5.07 -11.73 0.85
CA HIS A 115 5.87 -12.92 1.06
C HIS A 115 5.04 -14.07 1.61
N SER A 116 4.27 -13.81 2.67
CA SER A 116 3.47 -14.84 3.36
C SER A 116 2.55 -15.61 2.42
N VAL A 117 1.97 -14.94 1.42
CA VAL A 117 0.95 -15.51 0.52
C VAL A 117 1.47 -15.85 -0.87
N TRP A 118 2.33 -14.99 -1.44
CA TRP A 118 2.76 -15.06 -2.85
C TRP A 118 4.19 -15.53 -3.06
N SER A 119 5.05 -15.53 -2.03
CA SER A 119 6.33 -16.24 -2.18
C SER A 119 6.06 -17.74 -2.25
N ASN A 120 6.91 -18.47 -2.98
CA ASN A 120 6.90 -19.93 -2.99
C ASN A 120 7.24 -20.54 -1.61
N ARG A 121 7.67 -19.71 -0.65
CA ARG A 121 8.12 -20.11 0.68
C ARG A 121 7.33 -19.48 1.81
N GLY A 122 6.42 -18.58 1.50
CA GLY A 122 5.56 -17.95 2.49
C GLY A 122 4.77 -18.98 3.28
N PHE A 123 4.62 -18.77 4.58
CA PHE A 123 3.93 -19.73 5.45
C PHE A 123 2.43 -19.93 5.16
N LEU A 124 1.80 -19.04 4.38
CA LEU A 124 0.44 -19.19 3.86
C LEU A 124 0.41 -19.56 2.37
N SER A 125 1.58 -19.72 1.74
CA SER A 125 1.66 -19.99 0.30
C SER A 125 0.98 -21.29 -0.06
N LYS A 126 0.44 -21.34 -1.28
CA LYS A 126 -0.10 -22.58 -1.87
C LYS A 126 0.98 -23.49 -2.47
N GLU A 127 2.20 -22.98 -2.61
CA GLU A 127 3.31 -23.66 -3.29
C GLU A 127 4.16 -24.51 -2.32
N ILE A 128 3.90 -24.45 -1.01
CA ILE A 128 4.65 -25.20 0.00
C ILE A 128 4.11 -26.63 0.16
N ASP A 129 5.03 -27.61 0.29
CA ASP A 129 4.69 -29.04 0.40
C ASP A 129 3.77 -29.37 1.59
N LYS A 130 3.90 -28.63 2.69
CA LYS A 130 3.14 -28.82 3.94
C LYS A 130 2.47 -27.50 4.32
N PRO A 131 1.34 -27.16 3.69
CA PRO A 131 0.67 -25.90 3.95
C PRO A 131 0.11 -25.83 5.37
N LEU A 132 0.04 -24.61 5.91
CA LEU A 132 -0.58 -24.36 7.20
C LEU A 132 -2.03 -24.86 7.18
N PHE A 133 -2.42 -25.63 8.20
CA PHE A 133 -3.76 -26.26 8.27
C PHE A 133 -4.11 -27.19 7.09
N GLY A 134 -3.14 -27.66 6.32
CA GLY A 134 -3.38 -28.53 5.15
C GLY A 134 -3.93 -27.80 3.92
N SER A 135 -3.94 -26.45 3.89
CA SER A 135 -4.40 -25.66 2.76
C SER A 135 -3.66 -24.33 2.64
N GLY A 136 -3.17 -24.02 1.44
CA GLY A 136 -2.55 -22.73 1.16
C GLY A 136 -3.58 -21.65 0.79
N MET A 137 -3.25 -20.40 1.07
CA MET A 137 -4.09 -19.25 0.70
C MET A 137 -4.04 -19.00 -0.80
N ILE A 138 -5.21 -18.80 -1.41
CA ILE A 138 -5.35 -18.41 -2.81
C ILE A 138 -5.76 -16.95 -2.86
N ASP A 139 -4.86 -16.11 -3.37
CA ASP A 139 -5.14 -14.73 -3.72
C ASP A 139 -4.51 -14.43 -5.07
N PHE A 140 -5.30 -14.37 -6.13
CA PHE A 140 -4.76 -14.31 -7.49
C PHE A 140 -4.16 -12.94 -7.84
N ALA A 141 -4.80 -11.86 -7.41
CA ALA A 141 -4.46 -10.50 -7.83
C ALA A 141 -4.47 -9.47 -6.68
N GLY A 142 -4.58 -9.92 -5.42
CA GLY A 142 -4.31 -9.09 -4.26
C GLY A 142 -5.56 -8.57 -3.57
N SER A 143 -6.67 -9.31 -3.62
CA SER A 143 -7.84 -8.94 -2.81
C SER A 143 -7.47 -8.90 -1.33
N GLY A 144 -6.72 -9.88 -0.84
CA GLY A 144 -6.14 -9.90 0.49
C GLY A 144 -4.84 -9.08 0.56
N VAL A 145 -3.83 -9.50 -0.20
CA VAL A 145 -2.45 -8.99 -0.09
C VAL A 145 -2.37 -7.48 -0.32
N VAL A 146 -3.17 -6.93 -1.24
CA VAL A 146 -3.12 -5.51 -1.60
C VAL A 146 -4.25 -4.74 -0.95
N HIS A 147 -5.50 -5.14 -1.21
CA HIS A 147 -6.68 -4.38 -0.81
C HIS A 147 -7.02 -4.52 0.67
N VAL A 148 -7.00 -5.73 1.24
CA VAL A 148 -7.22 -5.91 2.68
C VAL A 148 -6.06 -5.30 3.47
N THR A 149 -4.80 -5.50 3.08
CA THR A 149 -3.63 -4.86 3.72
C THR A 149 -3.77 -3.33 3.72
N GLY A 150 -4.01 -2.73 2.56
CA GLY A 150 -4.19 -1.29 2.44
C GLY A 150 -5.42 -0.79 3.21
N GLY A 151 -6.53 -1.52 3.14
CA GLY A 151 -7.79 -1.19 3.79
C GLY A 151 -7.72 -1.23 5.32
N PHE A 152 -7.12 -2.27 5.90
CA PHE A 152 -6.92 -2.36 7.35
C PHE A 152 -5.95 -1.30 7.83
N THR A 153 -4.87 -1.07 7.09
CA THR A 153 -3.91 -0.02 7.46
C THR A 153 -4.58 1.35 7.40
N ALA A 154 -5.42 1.60 6.39
CA ALA A 154 -6.22 2.82 6.28
C ALA A 154 -7.23 2.99 7.42
N LEU A 155 -7.87 1.90 7.85
CA LEU A 155 -8.80 1.89 8.98
C LEU A 155 -8.09 2.27 10.28
N ILE A 156 -6.96 1.61 10.58
CA ILE A 156 -6.16 1.88 11.79
C ILE A 156 -5.62 3.31 11.74
N ALA A 157 -5.02 3.73 10.64
CA ALA A 157 -4.49 5.07 10.48
C ALA A 157 -5.57 6.15 10.61
N THR A 158 -6.76 5.92 10.04
CA THR A 158 -7.90 6.84 10.19
C THR A 158 -8.39 6.93 11.62
N LYS A 159 -8.43 5.81 12.35
CA LYS A 159 -8.80 5.79 13.78
C LYS A 159 -7.81 6.57 14.63
N LEU A 160 -6.51 6.40 14.40
CA LEU A 160 -5.45 7.11 15.13
C LEU A 160 -5.43 8.61 14.81
N LEU A 161 -5.61 8.98 13.54
CA LEU A 161 -5.60 10.37 13.11
C LEU A 161 -6.89 11.12 13.49
N GLY A 162 -7.99 10.39 13.71
CA GLY A 162 -9.28 10.93 14.06
C GLY A 162 -10.03 11.55 12.87
N ALA A 163 -11.15 12.21 13.19
CA ALA A 163 -12.03 12.83 12.20
C ALA A 163 -11.44 14.11 11.61
N ARG A 164 -11.92 14.49 10.41
CA ARG A 164 -11.61 15.81 9.83
C ARG A 164 -12.24 16.90 10.71
N LYS A 165 -11.46 17.95 11.02
CA LYS A 165 -11.96 19.12 11.76
C LYS A 165 -13.22 19.69 11.09
N GLY A 166 -14.25 19.96 11.89
CA GLY A 166 -15.54 20.47 11.43
C GLY A 166 -16.47 19.43 10.81
N ARG A 167 -16.16 18.12 10.86
CA ARG A 167 -17.07 17.05 10.37
C ARG A 167 -18.13 16.68 11.40
N PHE A 168 -17.73 16.47 12.64
CA PHE A 168 -18.59 16.00 13.74
C PHE A 168 -18.60 16.93 14.95
N TYR A 169 -17.60 17.81 15.06
CA TYR A 169 -17.44 18.72 16.18
C TYR A 169 -17.32 20.16 15.68
N ASP A 170 -17.83 21.11 16.45
CA ASP A 170 -17.70 22.55 16.20
C ASP A 170 -16.28 23.07 16.56
N GLU A 171 -16.08 24.39 16.51
CA GLU A 171 -14.78 25.00 16.85
C GLU A 171 -14.44 24.94 18.34
N ARG A 172 -15.45 24.72 19.20
CA ARG A 172 -15.31 24.57 20.66
C ARG A 172 -15.06 23.11 21.07
N GLY A 173 -15.26 22.17 20.15
CA GLY A 173 -15.11 20.73 20.37
C GLY A 173 -16.42 20.03 20.72
N GLU A 174 -17.55 20.72 20.68
CA GLU A 174 -18.87 20.17 20.97
C GLU A 174 -19.42 19.39 19.77
N LEU A 175 -20.15 18.31 20.05
CA LEU A 175 -20.73 17.47 19.01
C LEU A 175 -21.82 18.23 18.24
N LEU A 176 -21.77 18.17 16.91
CA LEU A 176 -22.81 18.73 16.05
C LEU A 176 -24.06 17.84 16.08
N GLU A 177 -25.25 18.45 16.06
CA GLU A 177 -26.52 17.73 15.91
C GLU A 177 -26.53 16.88 14.64
N GLU A 178 -26.00 17.43 13.55
CA GLU A 178 -25.83 16.71 12.28
C GLU A 178 -24.39 16.82 11.73
N PRO A 179 -23.77 15.71 11.31
CA PRO A 179 -22.43 15.73 10.72
C PRO A 179 -22.36 16.53 9.40
N LYS A 180 -21.52 17.57 9.37
CA LYS A 180 -21.35 18.44 8.20
C LYS A 180 -20.76 17.70 6.99
N THR A 181 -21.44 17.70 5.86
CA THR A 181 -21.00 17.00 4.64
C THR A 181 -19.80 17.68 3.98
N PHE A 182 -18.86 16.89 3.47
CA PHE A 182 -17.70 17.36 2.69
C PHE A 182 -17.74 16.74 1.29
N PRO A 183 -18.58 17.26 0.39
CA PRO A 183 -18.67 16.74 -0.97
C PRO A 183 -17.33 16.92 -1.70
N GLY A 184 -17.00 15.95 -2.56
CA GLY A 184 -15.86 16.05 -3.45
C GLY A 184 -16.03 17.20 -4.44
N HIS A 185 -14.92 17.84 -4.81
CA HIS A 185 -14.97 19.05 -5.63
C HIS A 185 -15.21 18.80 -7.13
N SER A 186 -15.00 17.56 -7.63
CA SER A 186 -15.15 17.24 -9.06
C SER A 186 -15.58 15.79 -9.29
N LYS A 187 -16.81 15.63 -9.80
CA LYS A 187 -17.33 14.31 -10.23
C LYS A 187 -16.61 13.82 -11.49
N SER A 188 -16.23 14.70 -12.41
CA SER A 188 -15.50 14.33 -13.62
C SER A 188 -14.12 13.73 -13.31
N LEU A 189 -13.39 14.27 -12.33
CA LEU A 189 -12.13 13.68 -11.88
C LEU A 189 -12.31 12.36 -11.11
N GLN A 190 -13.46 12.18 -10.46
CA GLN A 190 -13.80 10.88 -9.87
C GLN A 190 -14.05 9.87 -10.99
N MET A 191 -14.91 10.18 -11.97
CA MET A 191 -15.20 9.34 -13.13
C MET A 191 -13.95 8.99 -13.94
N LEU A 192 -13.12 9.97 -14.29
CA LEU A 192 -11.86 9.73 -15.00
C LEU A 192 -10.96 8.78 -14.22
N GLY A 193 -10.86 8.98 -12.91
CA GLY A 193 -10.09 8.09 -12.05
C GLY A 193 -10.66 6.68 -11.99
N THR A 194 -11.98 6.52 -12.04
CA THR A 194 -12.65 5.21 -12.07
C THR A 194 -12.42 4.47 -13.39
N PHE A 195 -12.28 5.18 -14.52
CA PHE A 195 -11.93 4.54 -15.79
C PHE A 195 -10.47 4.10 -15.89
N ILE A 196 -9.57 4.71 -15.10
CA ILE A 196 -8.14 4.38 -15.09
C ILE A 196 -7.83 3.20 -14.15
N LEU A 197 -8.61 3.06 -13.06
CA LEU A 197 -8.53 1.91 -12.15
C LEU A 197 -9.17 0.67 -12.77
#